data_AF-A0A926MCG5-F1
#
_entry.id   AF-A0A926MCG5-F1
#
_cell.length_a   1.000
_cell.length_b   1.000
_cell.length_c   1.000
_cell.angle_alpha   90.00
_cell.angle_beta   90.00
_cell.angle_gamma   90.00
#
_symmetry.space_group_name_H-M   'P 1'
#
loop_
_entity.id
_entity.type
_entity.pdbx_description
1 polymer ?
#
loop_
_entity_poly.entity_id
_entity_poly.type
_entity_poly.pdbx_seq_one_letter_code
_entity_poly.pdbx_strand_id
1 'polypeptide(L)'
;MNYRKRTQALEVSQFNDGKTVKLGSSWFARKKDNKVKIYKQTSPCKFDQVTKACFNLTMRRSKEFPTEMIKANLRRFCEQEKQ
;
A
#
# COMPACT_ATOMS: atom_id res chain seq x y z
N MET A 1 -0.95 18.45 -21.19
CA MET A 1 -0.13 17.22 -21.03
C MET A 1 -0.22 16.76 -19.58
N ASN A 2 -0.93 15.66 -19.31
CA ASN A 2 -0.97 15.06 -17.97
C ASN A 2 0.29 14.21 -17.81
N TYR A 3 1.35 14.77 -17.23
CA TYR A 3 2.54 14.00 -16.88
C TYR A 3 2.13 12.92 -15.88
N ARG A 4 1.99 11.66 -16.34
CA ARG A 4 1.94 10.50 -15.46
C ARG A 4 3.18 10.59 -14.58
N LYS A 5 3.00 10.91 -13.29
CA LYS A 5 4.09 10.87 -12.31
C LYS A 5 4.69 9.47 -12.41
N ARG A 6 5.91 9.37 -12.95
CA ARG A 6 6.68 8.13 -12.89
C ARG A 6 6.88 7.85 -11.41
N THR A 7 6.07 6.95 -10.87
CA THR A 7 6.30 6.43 -9.54
C THR A 7 7.66 5.75 -9.60
N GLN A 8 8.63 6.31 -8.87
CA GLN A 8 9.95 5.70 -8.76
C GLN A 8 9.75 4.35 -8.05
N ALA A 9 9.59 3.30 -8.85
CA ALA A 9 9.57 1.94 -8.40
C ALA A 9 10.97 1.64 -7.83
N LEU A 10 11.04 1.44 -6.52
CA LEU A 10 12.28 0.97 -5.91
C LEU A 10 12.47 -0.51 -6.27
N GLU A 11 13.71 -0.92 -6.51
CA GLU A 11 14.05 -2.33 -6.67
C GLU A 11 14.11 -3.03 -5.30
N VAL A 12 13.84 -4.34 -5.28
CA VAL A 12 13.83 -5.18 -4.06
C VAL A 12 15.15 -5.09 -3.29
N SER A 13 16.28 -4.99 -4.00
CA SER A 13 17.63 -4.83 -3.43
C SER A 13 17.76 -3.59 -2.54
N GLN A 14 16.97 -2.54 -2.81
CA GLN A 14 16.99 -1.28 -2.07
C GLN A 14 16.21 -1.34 -0.74
N PHE A 15 15.63 -2.49 -0.41
CA PHE A 15 14.99 -2.76 0.89
C PHE A 15 15.94 -3.44 1.89
N ASN A 16 17.10 -3.92 1.45
CA ASN A 16 18.08 -4.63 2.28
C ASN A 16 19.12 -3.71 2.95
N ASP A 17 18.97 -2.39 2.83
CA ASP A 17 19.96 -1.40 3.27
C ASP A 17 19.75 -0.86 4.70
N GLY A 18 18.91 -1.51 5.51
CA GLY A 18 18.62 -1.13 6.90
C GLY A 18 17.89 0.21 7.08
N LYS A 19 17.66 0.97 6.00
CA LYS A 19 16.98 2.28 5.99
C LYS A 19 15.50 2.18 5.63
N THR A 20 15.01 0.96 5.43
CA THR A 20 13.65 0.65 5.01
C THR A 20 13.00 -0.29 6.01
N VAL A 21 11.78 0.03 6.42
CA VAL A 21 11.00 -0.71 7.43
C VAL A 21 9.68 -1.13 6.82
N LYS A 22 9.30 -2.41 7.02
CA LYS A 22 7.99 -2.93 6.64
C LYS A 22 6.95 -2.49 7.68
N LEU A 23 5.91 -1.81 7.23
CA LEU A 23 4.82 -1.29 8.09
C LEU A 23 3.66 -2.30 8.24
N GLY A 24 3.66 -3.38 7.45
CA GLY A 24 2.62 -4.41 7.43
C GLY A 24 2.13 -4.72 6.01
N SER A 25 1.68 -5.95 5.76
CA SER A 25 1.24 -6.47 4.45
C SER A 25 2.15 -6.03 3.29
N SER A 26 1.72 -5.02 2.53
CA SER A 26 2.39 -4.47 1.35
C SER A 26 2.90 -3.03 1.55
N TRP A 27 2.97 -2.53 2.78
CA TRP A 27 3.40 -1.16 3.10
C TRP A 27 4.81 -1.08 3.65
N PHE A 28 5.55 -0.07 3.20
CA PHE A 28 6.94 0.14 3.57
C PHE A 28 7.22 1.64 3.80
N ALA A 29 8.12 1.94 4.73
CA ALA A 29 8.64 3.28 4.97
C ALA A 29 10.16 3.28 4.75
N ARG A 30 10.68 4.30 4.07
CA ARG A 30 12.12 4.49 3.87
C ARG A 30 12.52 5.91 4.19
N LYS A 31 13.66 6.09 4.85
CA LYS A 31 14.26 7.42 5.05
C LYS A 31 15.14 7.75 3.83
N LYS A 32 14.80 8.83 3.11
CA LYS A 32 15.56 9.37 1.97
C LYS A 32 15.67 10.89 2.12
N ASP A 33 16.87 11.44 2.03
CA ASP A 33 17.14 12.89 2.17
C ASP A 33 16.55 13.49 3.46
N ASN A 34 16.77 12.79 4.57
CA ASN A 34 16.21 13.10 5.90
C ASN A 34 14.67 13.14 5.99
N LYS A 35 13.94 12.72 4.95
CA LYS A 35 12.48 12.62 4.91
C LYS A 35 12.03 11.17 4.87
N VAL A 36 10.94 10.86 5.58
CA VAL A 36 10.28 9.55 5.47
C VAL A 36 9.40 9.53 4.23
N LYS A 37 9.63 8.55 3.36
CA LYS A 37 8.84 8.25 2.17
C LYS A 37 8.10 6.94 2.40
N ILE A 38 6.84 6.87 1.96
CA ILE A 38 5.99 5.69 2.10
C ILE A 38 5.86 5.04 0.73
N TYR A 39 5.90 3.72 0.71
CA TYR A 39 5.78 2.91 -0.50
C TYR A 39 4.75 1.80 -0.29
N LYS A 40 4.05 1.45 -1.36
CA LYS A 40 3.15 0.30 -1.44
C LYS A 40 3.69 -0.68 -2.47
N GLN A 41 3.86 -1.93 -2.07
CA GLN A 41 4.21 -3.02 -2.95
C GLN A 41 2.98 -3.43 -3.76
N THR A 42 3.07 -3.29 -5.08
CA THR A 42 1.98 -3.63 -6.01
C THR A 42 2.23 -4.93 -6.77
N SER A 43 3.50 -5.36 -6.82
CA SER A 43 3.92 -6.66 -7.33
C SER A 43 5.18 -7.09 -6.58
N PRO A 44 5.64 -8.36 -6.69
CA PRO A 44 6.82 -8.83 -5.97
C PRO A 44 8.06 -7.93 -6.11
N CYS A 45 8.23 -7.30 -7.28
CA CYS A 45 9.37 -6.44 -7.61
C CYS A 45 9.04 -4.95 -7.77
N LYS A 46 7.80 -4.50 -7.51
CA LYS A 46 7.39 -3.11 -7.76
C LYS A 46 6.83 -2.43 -6.51
N PHE A 47 7.39 -1.26 -6.21
CA PHE A 47 7.05 -0.47 -5.04
C PHE A 47 6.71 0.97 -5.43
N ASP A 48 5.43 1.32 -5.37
CA ASP A 48 4.96 2.65 -5.73
C ASP A 48 5.05 3.59 -4.53
N GLN A 49 5.72 4.73 -4.67
CA GLN A 49 5.72 5.78 -3.65
C GLN A 49 4.32 6.38 -3.51
N VAL A 50 3.84 6.44 -2.27
CA VAL A 50 2.54 6.98 -1.90
C VAL A 50 2.73 8.20 -1.00
N THR A 51 1.79 9.15 -1.09
CA THR A 51 1.82 10.32 -0.21
C THR A 51 1.46 9.91 1.21
N LYS A 52 2.02 10.61 2.21
CA LYS A 52 1.70 10.38 3.63
C LYS A 52 0.20 10.56 3.91
N ALA A 53 -0.45 11.51 3.24
CA ALA A 53 -1.89 11.73 3.35
C ALA A 53 -2.71 10.50 2.90
N CYS A 54 -2.35 9.90 1.75
CA CYS A 54 -3.02 8.70 1.23
C CYS A 54 -2.83 7.50 2.17
N PHE A 55 -1.61 7.30 2.69
CA PHE A 55 -1.32 6.27 3.67
C PHE A 55 -2.18 6.45 4.94
N ASN A 56 -2.19 7.65 5.52
CA ASN A 56 -2.96 7.93 6.74
C ASN A 56 -4.46 7.72 6.54
N LEU A 57 -5.01 8.19 5.42
CA LEU A 57 -6.43 7.99 5.09
C LEU A 57 -6.76 6.50 4.96
N THR A 58 -5.89 5.73 4.29
CA THR A 58 -6.07 4.28 4.16
C THR A 58 -6.06 3.61 5.53
N MET A 59 -5.12 3.95 6.40
CA MET A 59 -5.04 3.37 7.75
C MET A 59 -6.25 3.72 8.62
N ARG A 60 -6.80 4.93 8.48
CA ARG A 60 -8.05 5.32 9.15
C ARG A 60 -9.22 4.48 8.65
N ARG A 61 -9.43 4.43 7.33
CA ARG A 61 -10.50 3.63 6.73
C ARG A 61 -10.39 2.15 7.04
N SER A 62 -9.18 1.59 7.05
CA SER A 62 -8.97 0.18 7.43
C SER A 62 -9.40 -0.15 8.85
N LYS A 63 -9.42 0.84 9.77
CA LYS A 63 -9.98 0.68 11.12
C LYS A 63 -11.50 0.89 11.15
N GLU A 64 -12.04 1.64 10.19
CA GLU A 64 -13.46 2.00 10.13
C GLU A 64 -14.35 0.89 9.57
N PHE A 65 -13.80 -0.08 8.81
CA PHE A 65 -14.59 -1.21 8.32
C PHE A 65 -14.58 -2.37 9.32
N PRO A 66 -15.70 -2.66 10.01
CA PRO A 66 -15.77 -3.79 10.91
C PRO A 66 -15.53 -5.08 10.14
N THR A 67 -14.76 -5.99 10.71
CA THR A 67 -14.47 -7.31 10.12
C THR A 67 -15.74 -8.02 9.67
N GLU A 68 -16.85 -7.89 10.40
CA GLU A 68 -18.14 -8.49 10.06
C GLU A 68 -18.76 -7.92 8.79
N MET A 69 -18.63 -6.61 8.55
CA MET A 69 -19.07 -6.01 7.27
C MET A 69 -18.21 -6.50 6.10
N ILE A 70 -16.90 -6.66 6.32
CA ILE A 70 -15.99 -7.19 5.29
C ILE A 70 -16.40 -8.63 4.93
N LYS A 71 -16.64 -9.49 5.92
CA LYS A 71 -17.10 -10.87 5.72
C LYS A 71 -18.45 -10.94 5.00
N ALA A 72 -19.41 -10.10 5.41
CA ALA A 72 -20.74 -10.06 4.79
C ALA A 72 -20.66 -9.67 3.30
N ASN A 73 -19.86 -8.65 2.98
CA ASN A 73 -19.67 -8.21 1.60
C ASN A 73 -18.95 -9.28 0.74
N LEU A 74 -17.97 -9.99 1.31
CA LEU A 74 -17.28 -11.09 0.61
C LEU A 74 -18.22 -12.26 0.30
N ARG A 75 -19.08 -12.66 1.26
CA ARG A 75 -20.09 -13.69 1.01
C ARG A 75 -21.02 -13.30 -0.14
N ARG A 76 -21.53 -12.05 -0.10
CA ARG A 76 -22.41 -11.52 -1.15
C ARG A 76 -21.74 -11.54 -2.53
N PHE A 77 -20.47 -11.17 -2.60
CA PHE A 77 -19.70 -11.20 -3.85
C PHE A 77 -19.55 -12.63 -4.39
N CYS A 78 -19.15 -13.59 -3.55
CA CYS A 78 -19.02 -14.99 -3.96
C CYS A 78 -20.34 -15.66 -4.36
N GLU A 79 -21.47 -15.20 -3.80
CA GLU A 79 -22.80 -15.66 -4.19
C GLU A 79 -23.22 -15.08 -5.56
N GLN A 80 -22.81 -13.86 -5.88
CA GLN A 80 -23.08 -13.22 -7.17
C GLN A 80 -22.26 -13.84 -8.33
N GLU A 81 -21.05 -14.34 -8.08
CA GLU A 81 -20.26 -15.04 -9.11
C GLU A 81 -20.75 -16.47 -9.43
N LYS A 82 -21.73 -16.99 -8.67
CA LYS A 82 -22.31 -18.32 -8.91
C LYS A 82 -23.59 -18.30 -9.76
N GLN A 83 -24.08 -17.11 -10.14
CA GLN A 83 -25.22 -16.92 -11.05
C GLN A 83 -24.71 -16.64 -12.46
#